data_AF-A0A3D8RJ32-F1
#
_entry.id   AF-A0A3D8RJ32-F1
#
_cell.length_a   1.000
_cell.length_b   1.000
_cell.length_c   1.000
_cell.angle_alpha   90.00
_cell.angle_beta   90.00
_cell.angle_gamma   90.00
#
_symmetry.space_group_name_H-M   'P 1'
#
loop_
_entity.id
_entity.type
_entity.pdbx_description
1 polymer ?
#
loop_
_entity_poly.entity_id
_entity_poly.type
_entity_poly.pdbx_seq_one_letter_code
_entity_poly.pdbx_strand_id
1 'polypeptide(L)'
;MTLAKVSRNAALQAKISQMELQLAPLVQLTTGEVHPSFPATILNFWLLTSAQLDDLAHFYHQRTPCMWTRRYPCPVEWSNNMSLEEKRRKIGRFIGLRGCESPIRIKTEEEILEEARQARLAEEQEMWRRKAAWY
;
A
#
# COMPACT_ATOMS: atom_id res chain seq x y z
N MET A 1 -21.07 -9.23 -24.04
CA MET A 1 -20.07 -9.82 -23.10
C MET A 1 -20.65 -9.79 -21.70
N THR A 2 -20.57 -10.91 -20.98
CA THR A 2 -21.46 -11.31 -19.88
C THR A 2 -21.14 -10.66 -18.52
N LEU A 3 -21.88 -9.59 -18.16
CA LEU A 3 -21.92 -9.02 -16.79
C LEU A 3 -22.32 -10.05 -15.70
N ALA A 4 -23.03 -11.12 -16.08
CA ALA A 4 -23.55 -12.15 -15.18
C ALA A 4 -22.47 -13.01 -14.46
N LYS A 5 -21.21 -13.02 -14.93
CA LYS A 5 -20.14 -13.80 -14.28
C LYS A 5 -19.51 -13.07 -13.10
N VAL A 6 -19.39 -11.73 -13.15
CA VAL A 6 -18.83 -10.93 -12.04
C VAL A 6 -19.75 -10.97 -10.82
N SER A 7 -21.07 -11.07 -11.03
CA SER A 7 -22.11 -11.10 -9.99
C SER A 7 -22.01 -12.29 -9.02
N ARG A 8 -21.30 -13.38 -9.35
CA ARG A 8 -21.31 -14.61 -8.53
C ARG A 8 -20.24 -14.64 -7.45
N ASN A 9 -19.22 -13.79 -7.51
CA ASN A 9 -18.13 -13.78 -6.54
C ASN A 9 -18.30 -12.61 -5.58
N ALA A 10 -18.81 -12.89 -4.38
CA ALA A 10 -19.06 -11.88 -3.36
C ALA A 10 -17.77 -11.14 -2.93
N ALA A 11 -16.62 -11.83 -2.89
CA ALA A 11 -15.35 -11.22 -2.54
C ALA A 11 -14.87 -10.23 -3.62
N LEU A 12 -15.03 -10.59 -4.90
CA LEU A 12 -14.73 -9.70 -6.02
C LEU A 12 -15.64 -8.46 -6.00
N GLN A 13 -16.95 -8.65 -5.78
CA GLN A 13 -17.90 -7.54 -5.69
C GLN A 13 -17.54 -6.59 -4.54
N ALA A 14 -17.28 -7.12 -3.34
CA ALA A 14 -16.85 -6.33 -2.20
C ALA A 14 -15.57 -5.54 -2.51
N LYS A 15 -14.63 -6.15 -3.24
CA LYS A 15 -13.40 -5.47 -3.66
C LYS A 15 -13.67 -4.36 -4.67
N ILE A 16 -14.52 -4.58 -5.67
CA ILE A 16 -14.92 -3.56 -6.64
C ILE A 16 -15.57 -2.37 -5.93
N SER A 17 -16.54 -2.62 -5.03
CA SER A 17 -17.17 -1.56 -4.24
C SER A 17 -16.17 -0.78 -3.39
N GLN A 18 -15.15 -1.46 -2.83
CA GLN A 18 -14.05 -0.78 -2.15
C GLN A 18 -13.24 0.12 -3.10
N MET A 19 -12.97 -0.35 -4.32
CA MET A 19 -12.19 0.39 -5.33
C MET A 19 -12.95 1.62 -5.85
N GLU A 20 -14.28 1.61 -5.84
CA GLU A 20 -15.14 2.72 -6.26
C GLU A 20 -15.28 3.84 -5.22
N LEU A 21 -14.82 3.62 -3.98
CA LEU A 21 -14.88 4.64 -2.92
C LEU A 21 -14.16 5.93 -3.36
N GLN A 22 -14.87 7.05 -3.25
CA GLN A 22 -14.37 8.38 -3.62
C GLN A 22 -13.40 8.92 -2.56
N LEU A 23 -12.39 9.65 -3.03
CA LEU A 23 -11.42 10.33 -2.19
C LEU A 23 -11.69 11.83 -2.21
N ALA A 24 -11.69 12.44 -1.02
CA ALA A 24 -11.76 13.89 -0.90
C ALA A 24 -10.43 14.51 -1.38
N PRO A 25 -10.48 15.55 -2.23
CA PRO A 25 -9.27 16.20 -2.72
C PRO A 25 -8.53 16.94 -1.59
N LEU A 26 -7.21 16.79 -1.56
CA LEU A 26 -6.35 17.59 -0.69
C LEU A 26 -5.92 18.87 -1.43
N VAL A 27 -5.80 19.98 -0.69
CA VAL A 27 -5.34 21.26 -1.24
C VAL A 27 -3.89 21.55 -0.83
N GLN A 28 -3.16 22.25 -1.69
CA GLN A 28 -1.83 22.76 -1.37
C GLN A 28 -1.94 23.94 -0.39
N LEU A 29 -1.06 24.01 0.61
CA LEU A 29 -1.14 25.02 1.67
C LEU A 29 -0.84 26.46 1.20
N THR A 30 -0.12 26.61 0.09
CA THR A 30 0.30 27.91 -0.44
C THR A 30 -0.70 28.49 -1.44
N THR A 31 -1.18 27.67 -2.37
CA THR A 31 -2.05 28.10 -3.48
C THR A 31 -3.53 27.80 -3.21
N GLY A 32 -3.84 26.84 -2.34
CA GLY A 32 -5.20 26.32 -2.18
C GLY A 32 -5.66 25.42 -3.33
N GLU A 33 -4.78 25.12 -4.30
CA GLU A 33 -5.12 24.31 -5.47
C GLU A 33 -4.99 22.81 -5.19
N VAL A 34 -5.69 22.02 -6.00
CA VAL A 34 -5.62 20.55 -6.00
C VAL A 34 -4.72 20.10 -7.15
N HIS A 35 -3.85 19.14 -6.89
CA HIS A 35 -3.00 18.57 -7.93
C HIS A 35 -3.85 17.94 -9.05
N PRO A 36 -3.56 18.18 -10.35
CA PRO A 36 -4.39 17.68 -11.46
C PRO A 36 -4.49 16.14 -11.53
N SER A 37 -3.46 15.43 -11.06
CA SER A 37 -3.47 13.96 -10.95
C SER A 37 -3.89 13.45 -9.57
N PHE A 38 -4.53 14.27 -8.72
CA PHE A 38 -5.04 13.78 -7.45
C PHE A 38 -6.10 12.68 -7.71
N PRO A 39 -5.99 11.51 -7.05
CA PRO A 39 -6.87 10.39 -7.35
C PRO A 39 -8.30 10.65 -6.88
N ALA A 40 -9.28 10.52 -7.77
CA ALA A 40 -10.69 10.68 -7.43
C ALA A 40 -11.27 9.49 -6.64
N THR A 41 -10.71 8.29 -6.84
CA THR A 41 -11.17 7.05 -6.17
C THR A 41 -10.00 6.24 -5.62
N ILE A 42 -10.30 5.25 -4.78
CA ILE A 42 -9.31 4.26 -4.34
C ILE A 42 -8.68 3.53 -5.54
N LEU A 43 -9.45 3.18 -6.57
CA LEU A 43 -8.91 2.57 -7.79
C LEU A 43 -7.88 3.49 -8.46
N ASN A 44 -8.25 4.75 -8.68
CA ASN A 44 -7.38 5.73 -9.33
C ASN A 44 -6.07 5.92 -8.56
N PHE A 45 -6.12 5.88 -7.22
CA PHE A 45 -4.92 5.92 -6.37
C PHE A 45 -3.98 4.74 -6.66
N TRP A 46 -4.50 3.51 -6.74
CA TRP A 46 -3.68 2.32 -7.02
C TRP A 46 -3.10 2.29 -8.44
N LEU A 47 -3.70 3.05 -9.36
CA LEU A 47 -3.24 3.20 -10.74
C LEU A 47 -2.20 4.31 -10.93
N LEU A 48 -1.88 5.11 -9.89
CA LEU A 48 -0.86 6.15 -9.99
C LEU A 48 0.50 5.55 -10.33
N THR A 49 1.17 6.18 -11.30
CA THR A 49 2.53 5.86 -11.72
C THR A 49 3.58 6.44 -10.77
N SER A 50 4.82 5.94 -10.86
CA SER A 50 5.94 6.47 -10.06
C SER A 50 6.14 7.97 -10.26
N ALA A 51 6.05 8.44 -11.51
CA ALA A 51 6.19 9.86 -11.85
C ALA A 51 5.08 10.71 -11.23
N GLN A 52 3.81 10.29 -11.36
CA GLN A 52 2.68 11.00 -10.76
C GLN A 52 2.77 11.08 -9.22
N LEU A 53 3.30 10.04 -8.57
CA LEU A 53 3.52 10.05 -7.13
C LEU A 53 4.64 11.02 -6.73
N ASP A 54 5.73 11.07 -7.50
CA ASP A 54 6.82 12.02 -7.29
C ASP A 54 6.34 13.48 -7.47
N ASP A 55 5.49 13.71 -8.48
CA ASP A 55 4.90 15.03 -8.76
C ASP A 55 3.94 15.44 -7.64
N LEU A 56 3.07 14.53 -7.18
CA LEU A 56 2.21 14.73 -6.01
C LEU A 56 3.04 15.09 -4.76
N ALA A 57 4.11 14.32 -4.49
CA ALA A 57 4.98 14.58 -3.35
C ALA A 57 5.67 15.94 -3.45
N HIS A 58 6.09 16.36 -4.65
CA HIS A 58 6.69 17.69 -4.85
C HIS A 58 5.66 18.80 -4.66
N PHE A 59 4.48 18.68 -5.28
CA PHE A 59 3.38 19.65 -5.20
C PHE A 59 2.95 19.93 -3.75
N TYR A 60 2.87 18.89 -2.91
CA TYR A 60 2.54 19.03 -1.49
C TYR A 60 3.77 19.25 -0.57
N HIS A 61 4.90 19.71 -1.10
CA HIS A 61 6.12 20.03 -0.33
C HIS A 61 6.71 18.84 0.46
N GLN A 62 6.42 17.59 0.07
CA GLN A 62 6.94 16.39 0.73
C GLN A 62 8.24 15.91 0.10
N ARG A 63 8.39 16.05 -1.23
CA ARG A 63 9.61 15.66 -1.97
C ARG A 63 10.72 16.70 -1.87
N THR A 64 10.37 17.98 -1.84
CA THR A 64 11.31 19.09 -1.69
C THR A 64 10.93 19.87 -0.44
N PRO A 65 11.35 19.38 0.75
CA PRO A 65 10.87 19.91 2.02
C PRO A 65 11.19 21.39 2.20
N CYS A 66 10.26 22.11 2.81
CA CYS A 66 10.39 23.53 3.16
C CYS A 66 9.57 23.85 4.43
N MET A 67 9.37 25.14 4.73
CA MET A 67 8.62 25.57 5.92
C MET A 67 7.16 25.09 5.97
N TRP A 68 6.58 24.68 4.84
CA TRP A 68 5.21 24.17 4.74
C TRP A 68 5.08 22.67 4.99
N THR A 69 6.15 21.88 4.84
CA THR A 69 6.11 20.41 4.89
C THR A 69 5.47 19.89 6.17
N ARG A 70 5.91 20.43 7.32
CA ARG A 70 5.42 20.02 8.65
C ARG A 70 4.07 20.60 9.03
N ARG A 71 3.46 21.43 8.18
CA ARG A 71 2.12 21.98 8.39
C ARG A 71 1.01 21.10 7.82
N TYR A 72 1.36 20.11 7.01
CA TYR A 72 0.42 19.06 6.62
C TYR A 72 0.18 18.09 7.78
N PRO A 73 -1.01 17.48 7.88
CA PRO A 73 -1.35 16.61 9.02
C PRO A 73 -0.43 15.39 9.19
N CYS A 74 0.03 14.80 8.08
CA CYS A 74 0.79 13.55 8.08
C CYS A 74 2.03 13.67 7.19
N PRO A 75 3.05 14.49 7.54
CA PRO A 75 4.22 14.69 6.70
C PRO A 75 4.97 13.37 6.46
N VAL A 76 5.54 13.21 5.27
CA VAL A 76 6.29 12.01 4.87
C VAL A 76 7.68 12.35 4.37
N GLU A 77 8.65 11.53 4.73
CA GLU A 77 10.00 11.61 4.17
C GLU A 77 10.01 11.01 2.76
N TRP A 78 10.65 11.67 1.80
CA TRP A 78 10.72 11.21 0.41
C TRP A 78 12.17 10.99 -0.03
N SER A 79 12.40 9.96 -0.84
CA SER A 79 13.70 9.66 -1.47
C SER A 79 13.49 9.25 -2.91
N ASN A 80 14.43 9.61 -3.77
CA ASN A 80 14.37 9.27 -5.20
C ASN A 80 14.57 7.77 -5.45
N ASN A 81 15.17 7.04 -4.51
CA ASN A 81 15.48 5.61 -4.65
C ASN A 81 14.35 4.70 -4.15
N MET A 82 13.19 5.26 -3.80
CA MET A 82 12.04 4.49 -3.34
C MET A 82 11.39 3.70 -4.49
N SER A 83 10.99 2.47 -4.19
CA SER A 83 10.14 1.67 -5.05
C SER A 83 8.75 2.29 -5.23
N LEU A 84 8.02 1.87 -6.28
CA LEU A 84 6.66 2.32 -6.54
C LEU A 84 5.72 2.05 -5.34
N GLU A 85 5.88 0.90 -4.68
CA GLU A 85 5.04 0.53 -3.54
C GLU A 85 5.31 1.41 -2.31
N GLU A 86 6.57 1.73 -2.03
CA GLU A 86 6.93 2.66 -0.94
C GLU A 86 6.37 4.06 -1.18
N LYS A 87 6.47 4.55 -2.42
CA LYS A 87 5.89 5.84 -2.82
C LYS A 87 4.37 5.84 -2.62
N ARG A 88 3.68 4.78 -3.08
CA ARG A 88 2.22 4.63 -2.88
C ARG A 88 1.87 4.63 -1.40
N ARG A 89 2.57 3.88 -0.56
CA ARG A 89 2.29 3.84 0.88
C ARG A 89 2.52 5.18 1.55
N LYS A 90 3.61 5.88 1.24
CA LYS A 90 3.85 7.23 1.77
C LYS A 90 2.77 8.22 1.34
N ILE A 91 2.40 8.27 0.06
CA ILE A 91 1.30 9.12 -0.40
C ILE A 91 -0.03 8.70 0.22
N GLY A 92 -0.32 7.40 0.30
CA GLY A 92 -1.53 6.87 0.91
C GLY A 92 -1.66 7.31 2.37
N ARG A 93 -0.58 7.20 3.16
CA ARG A 93 -0.53 7.71 4.54
C ARG A 93 -0.73 9.23 4.58
N PHE A 94 -0.07 9.96 3.67
CA PHE A 94 -0.14 11.42 3.59
C PHE A 94 -1.58 11.92 3.34
N ILE A 95 -2.34 11.26 2.46
CA ILE A 95 -3.74 11.61 2.16
C ILE A 95 -4.77 10.93 3.09
N GLY A 96 -4.32 10.17 4.10
CA GLY A 96 -5.19 9.59 5.13
C GLY A 96 -5.78 8.21 4.82
N LEU A 97 -5.22 7.46 3.87
CA LEU A 97 -5.62 6.06 3.62
C LEU A 97 -5.11 5.11 4.70
N ARG A 98 -5.98 4.22 5.15
CA ARG A 98 -5.63 3.12 6.06
C ARG A 98 -4.83 2.04 5.32
N GLY A 99 -4.00 1.31 6.06
CA GLY A 99 -3.17 0.21 5.51
C GLY A 99 -1.97 0.68 4.69
N CYS A 100 -1.67 1.98 4.68
CA CYS A 100 -0.52 2.58 3.99
C CYS A 100 0.62 2.96 4.96
N GLU A 101 0.57 2.49 6.20
CA GLU A 101 1.57 2.78 7.24
C GLU A 101 2.95 2.29 6.83
N SER A 102 4.00 3.06 7.15
CA SER A 102 5.41 2.71 6.92
C SER A 102 6.20 2.94 8.20
N PRO A 103 7.19 2.09 8.53
CA PRO A 103 7.75 0.99 7.72
C PRO A 103 6.95 -0.33 7.82
N ILE A 104 7.02 -1.18 6.78
CA ILE A 104 6.64 -2.61 6.90
C ILE A 104 7.96 -3.35 7.07
N ARG A 105 8.04 -4.25 8.05
CA ARG A 105 9.16 -5.17 8.19
C ARG A 105 9.10 -6.16 7.01
N ILE A 106 9.89 -5.89 5.97
CA ILE A 106 10.12 -6.84 4.90
C ILE A 106 11.10 -7.86 5.46
N LYS A 107 10.72 -9.14 5.48
CA LYS A 107 11.62 -10.21 5.92
C LYS A 107 12.80 -10.27 4.95
N THR A 108 14.01 -10.39 5.48
CA THR A 108 15.19 -10.61 4.62
C THR A 108 15.10 -11.98 3.95
N GLU A 109 15.86 -12.18 2.87
CA GLU A 109 15.96 -13.50 2.22
C GLU A 109 16.37 -14.60 3.21
N GLU A 110 17.31 -14.27 4.11
CA GLU A 110 17.76 -15.15 5.20
C GLU A 110 16.62 -15.49 6.17
N GLU A 111 15.83 -14.49 6.59
CA GLU A 111 14.68 -14.71 7.46
C GLU A 111 13.61 -15.58 6.78
N ILE A 112 13.38 -15.41 5.48
CA ILE A 112 12.45 -16.22 4.69
C ILE A 112 12.95 -17.67 4.56
N LEU A 113 14.24 -17.86 4.27
CA LEU A 113 14.87 -19.18 4.16
C LEU A 113 14.84 -19.94 5.49
N GLU A 114 15.11 -19.25 6.60
CA GLU A 114 15.07 -19.84 7.93
C GLU A 114 13.64 -20.27 8.28
N GLU A 115 12.65 -19.41 8.06
CA GLU A 115 11.24 -19.74 8.30
C GLU A 115 10.79 -20.95 7.48
N ALA A 116 11.19 -21.03 6.20
CA ALA A 116 10.90 -22.19 5.36
C ALA A 116 11.59 -23.47 5.87
N ARG A 117 12.79 -23.37 6.46
CA ARG A 117 13.49 -24.52 7.06
C ARG A 117 12.77 -25.00 8.32
N GLN A 118 12.37 -24.08 9.18
CA GLN A 118 11.64 -24.39 10.41
C GLN A 118 10.28 -25.02 10.11
N ALA A 119 9.57 -24.54 9.08
CA ALA A 119 8.31 -25.14 8.65
C ALA A 119 8.46 -26.62 8.23
N ARG A 120 9.51 -26.94 7.45
CA ARG A 120 9.80 -28.33 7.06
C ARG A 120 10.07 -29.24 8.25
N LEU A 121 10.85 -28.77 9.22
CA LEU A 121 11.15 -29.53 10.44
C LEU A 121 9.90 -29.75 11.31
N ALA A 122 9.02 -28.76 11.39
CA ALA A 122 7.76 -28.86 12.12
C ALA A 122 6.81 -29.88 11.45
N GLU A 123 6.70 -29.87 10.12
CA GLU A 123 5.94 -30.86 9.36
C GLU A 123 6.49 -32.27 9.59
N GLU A 124 7.82 -32.45 9.53
CA GLU A 124 8.47 -33.74 9.78
C GLU A 124 8.20 -34.25 11.21
N GLN A 125 8.29 -33.38 12.22
CA GLN A 125 7.95 -33.72 13.60
C GLN A 125 6.46 -34.07 13.77
N GLU A 126 5.56 -33.37 13.08
CA GLU A 126 4.13 -33.69 13.12
C GLU A 126 3.84 -35.04 12.46
N MET A 127 4.49 -35.32 11.33
CA MET A 127 4.44 -36.62 10.65
C MET A 127 4.95 -37.73 11.57
N TRP A 128 6.06 -37.49 12.28
CA TRP A 128 6.62 -38.46 13.21
C TRP A 128 5.70 -38.72 14.41
N ARG A 129 5.10 -37.66 14.98
CA ARG A 129 4.10 -37.78 16.05
C ARG A 129 2.87 -38.56 15.60
N ARG A 130 2.37 -38.29 14.39
CA ARG A 130 1.26 -39.06 13.79
C ARG A 130 1.62 -40.52 13.65
N LYS A 131 2.80 -40.85 13.10
CA LYS A 131 3.25 -42.23 12.93
C LYS A 131 3.43 -42.95 14.27
N ALA A 132 3.96 -42.27 15.29
CA ALA A 132 4.14 -42.81 16.63
C ALA A 132 2.81 -43.09 17.35
N ALA A 133 1.73 -42.38 17.01
CA ALA A 133 0.40 -42.62 17.58
C ALA A 133 -0.29 -43.91 17.05
N TRP A 134 0.26 -44.55 16.02
CA TRP A 134 -0.25 -45.81 15.44
C TRP A 134 0.52 -47.06 15.92
N TYR A 135 1.52 -46.89 16.78
CA TYR A 135 2.26 -47.97 17.45
C TYR A 135 2.00 -47.94 18.95
#